data_AF-A0A6N7CZL2-F1
#
_entry.id   AF-A0A6N7CZL2-F1
#
_cell.length_a   1.000
_cell.length_b   1.000
_cell.length_c   1.000
_cell.angle_alpha   90.00
_cell.angle_beta   90.00
_cell.angle_gamma   90.00
#
_symmetry.space_group_name_H-M   'P 1'
#
loop_
_entity.id
_entity.type
_entity.pdbx_description
1 polymer ?
#
loop_
_entity_poly.entity_id
_entity_poly.type
_entity_poly.pdbx_seq_one_letter_code
_entity_poly.pdbx_strand_id
1 'polypeptide(L)'
;MNGSIEPARLPPPDDSLVAIGWVSYVLHFIVAVAVVIPSAQPSLVLLLIALIIDLVKRDDAAGTWQSSHFRWRIRSVLWAAVLYIVTAPLWLLFFVPGWIAWSLISLWFLYRIIKGMVRMNRRLPLEPADAAAI
;
A
#
# COMPACT_ATOMS: atom_id res chain seq x y z
N MET A 1 32.84 -16.82 -34.63
CA MET A 1 32.20 -15.59 -34.11
C MET A 1 31.16 -16.02 -33.09
N ASN A 2 31.52 -16.03 -31.80
CA ASN A 2 30.62 -16.49 -30.73
C ASN A 2 29.81 -15.29 -30.25
N GLY A 3 28.58 -15.15 -30.75
CA GLY A 3 27.62 -14.18 -30.24
C GLY A 3 27.09 -14.69 -28.90
N SER A 4 27.76 -14.32 -27.81
CA SER A 4 27.22 -14.49 -26.47
C SER A 4 25.89 -13.76 -26.40
N ILE A 5 24.80 -14.53 -26.39
CA ILE A 5 23.47 -14.04 -26.03
C ILE A 5 23.63 -13.49 -24.61
N GLU A 6 23.79 -12.17 -24.46
CA GLU A 6 23.57 -11.57 -23.15
C GLU A 6 22.11 -11.89 -22.80
N PRO A 7 21.84 -12.68 -21.75
CA PRO A 7 20.47 -12.88 -21.32
C PRO A 7 19.95 -11.49 -20.98
N ALA A 8 18.85 -11.06 -21.60
CA ALA A 8 18.27 -9.73 -21.45
C ALA A 8 18.41 -9.24 -20.00
N ARG A 9 19.40 -8.38 -19.76
CA ARG A 9 19.73 -7.91 -18.42
C ARG A 9 18.54 -7.06 -18.01
N LEU A 10 17.72 -7.57 -17.10
CA LEU A 10 16.66 -6.78 -16.49
C LEU A 10 17.31 -5.47 -16.00
N PRO A 11 16.74 -4.30 -16.34
CA PRO A 11 17.31 -3.03 -15.89
C PRO A 11 17.56 -3.10 -14.38
N PRO A 12 18.72 -2.60 -13.91
CA PRO A 12 19.08 -2.67 -12.51
C PRO A 12 17.94 -2.08 -11.66
N PRO A 13 17.72 -2.59 -10.42
CA PRO A 13 16.71 -2.05 -9.53
C PRO A 13 16.82 -0.53 -9.48
N ASP A 14 15.76 0.17 -9.87
CA ASP A 14 15.74 1.63 -9.78
C ASP A 14 15.67 2.02 -8.30
N ASP A 15 16.83 2.41 -7.76
CA ASP A 15 16.98 2.84 -6.37
C ASP A 15 16.06 4.04 -6.05
N SER A 16 15.70 4.85 -7.06
CA SER A 16 14.74 5.93 -6.89
C SER A 16 13.33 5.41 -6.63
N LEU A 17 12.88 4.36 -7.33
CA LEU A 17 11.58 3.73 -7.09
C LEU A 17 11.53 3.05 -5.72
N VAL A 18 12.65 2.50 -5.25
CA VAL A 18 12.76 1.95 -3.89
C VAL A 18 12.62 3.06 -2.85
N ALA A 19 13.35 4.16 -3.02
CA ALA A 19 13.29 5.32 -2.13
C ALA A 19 11.87 5.92 -2.08
N ILE A 20 11.26 6.18 -3.24
CA ILE A 20 9.90 6.72 -3.35
C ILE A 20 8.87 5.73 -2.76
N GLY A 21 9.06 4.43 -3.01
CA GLY A 21 8.22 3.38 -2.43
C GLY A 21 8.28 3.36 -0.90
N TRP A 22 9.45 3.62 -0.30
CA TRP A 22 9.61 3.78 1.14
C TRP A 22 8.96 5.06 1.67
N VAL A 23 9.13 6.20 0.99
CA VAL A 23 8.45 7.46 1.34
C VAL A 23 6.94 7.23 1.40
N SER A 24 6.36 6.61 0.36
CA SER A 24 4.95 6.28 0.35
C SER A 24 4.55 5.32 1.47
N TYR A 25 5.35 4.29 1.76
CA TYR A 25 5.08 3.38 2.89
C TYR A 25 5.05 4.10 4.24
N VAL A 26 6.00 5.01 4.48
CA VAL A 26 6.06 5.79 5.73
C VAL A 26 4.84 6.68 5.87
N LEU A 27 4.42 7.36 4.80
CA LEU A 27 3.21 8.19 4.83
C LEU A 27 1.96 7.35 5.15
N HIS A 28 1.77 6.21 4.48
CA HIS A 28 0.67 5.30 4.79
C HIS A 28 0.74 4.75 6.21
N PHE A 29 1.94 4.45 6.72
CA PHE A 29 2.14 3.93 8.07
C PHE A 29 1.79 4.95 9.14
N ILE A 30 2.21 6.21 8.97
CA ILE A 30 1.82 7.32 9.87
C ILE A 30 0.29 7.41 9.95
N VAL A 31 -0.39 7.38 8.80
CA VAL A 31 -1.86 7.41 8.76
C VAL A 31 -2.46 6.16 9.41
N ALA A 32 -1.94 4.97 9.11
CA ALA A 32 -2.45 3.72 9.67
C ALA A 32 -2.34 3.67 11.20
N VAL A 33 -1.23 4.16 11.77
CA VAL A 33 -1.05 4.29 13.22
C VAL A 33 -1.99 5.34 13.80
N ALA A 34 -2.13 6.49 13.13
CA ALA A 34 -3.02 7.55 13.57
C ALA A 34 -4.47 7.08 13.68
N VAL A 35 -4.94 6.29 12.71
CA VAL A 35 -6.31 5.76 12.69
C VAL A 35 -6.54 4.66 13.75
N VAL A 36 -5.48 4.01 14.26
CA VAL A 36 -5.57 3.05 15.36
C VAL A 36 -5.60 3.74 16.72
N ILE A 37 -4.95 4.91 16.86
CA ILE A 37 -4.88 5.67 18.11
C ILE A 37 -5.96 6.76 18.07
N PRO A 38 -7.06 6.67 18.85
CA PRO A 38 -8.22 7.56 18.74
C PRO A 38 -7.94 9.06 18.91
N SER A 39 -6.76 9.45 19.42
CA SER A 39 -6.32 10.84 19.61
C SER A 39 -5.46 11.40 18.48
N ALA A 40 -4.95 10.56 17.58
CA ALA A 40 -4.16 10.99 16.43
C ALA A 40 -5.12 11.32 15.28
N GLN A 41 -5.46 12.61 15.14
CA GLN A 41 -6.37 13.05 14.09
C GLN A 41 -5.86 12.65 12.68
N PRO A 42 -6.76 12.29 11.75
CA PRO A 42 -6.36 11.84 10.44
C PRO A 42 -5.77 12.98 9.64
N SER A 43 -4.52 12.84 9.25
CA SER A 43 -3.98 13.54 8.11
C SER A 43 -4.55 12.92 6.83
N LEU A 44 -5.85 13.09 6.57
CA LEU A 44 -6.47 12.71 5.29
C LEU A 44 -5.64 13.28 4.13
N VAL A 45 -5.08 14.47 4.32
CA VAL A 45 -4.10 15.09 3.43
C VAL A 45 -2.86 14.22 3.21
N LEU A 46 -2.22 13.67 4.24
CA LEU A 46 -1.07 12.76 4.04
C LEU A 46 -1.48 11.46 3.35
N LEU A 47 -2.67 10.92 3.65
CA LEU A 47 -3.18 9.74 2.96
C LEU A 47 -3.38 10.02 1.47
N LEU A 48 -3.96 11.17 1.13
CA LEU A 48 -4.14 11.60 -0.25
C LEU A 48 -2.79 11.82 -0.95
N ILE A 49 -1.83 12.48 -0.30
CA ILE A 49 -0.47 12.65 -0.84
C ILE A 49 0.15 11.28 -1.12
N ALA A 50 0.09 10.35 -0.16
CA ALA A 50 0.65 9.01 -0.31
C ALA A 50 -0.02 8.22 -1.44
N LEU A 51 -1.36 8.31 -1.54
CA LEU A 51 -2.12 7.67 -2.60
C LEU A 51 -1.82 8.27 -3.98
N ILE A 52 -1.65 9.60 -4.07
CA ILE A 52 -1.26 10.27 -5.32
C ILE A 52 0.13 9.81 -5.76
N ILE A 53 1.10 9.75 -4.84
CA ILE A 53 2.44 9.20 -5.13
C ILE A 53 2.30 7.80 -5.70
N ASP A 54 1.46 6.96 -5.09
CA ASP A 54 1.27 5.59 -5.56
C ASP A 54 0.63 5.50 -6.94
N LEU A 55 -0.37 6.32 -7.22
CA LEU A 55 -1.05 6.36 -8.52
C LEU A 55 -0.10 6.83 -9.63
N VAL A 56 0.65 7.91 -9.39
CA VAL A 56 1.59 8.48 -10.37
C VAL A 56 2.75 7.54 -10.64
N LYS A 57 3.32 6.92 -9.58
CA LYS A 57 4.52 6.08 -9.72
C LYS A 57 4.24 4.63 -10.09
N ARG A 58 2.96 4.23 -10.12
CA ARG A 58 2.55 2.88 -10.54
C ARG A 58 3.03 2.56 -11.94
N ASP A 59 2.85 3.48 -12.87
CA ASP A 59 3.12 3.27 -14.29
C ASP A 59 4.62 3.37 -14.59
N ASP A 60 5.33 4.30 -13.92
CA ASP A 60 6.79 4.39 -13.94
C ASP A 60 7.47 3.08 -13.48
N ALA A 61 6.83 2.35 -12.57
CA ALA A 61 7.34 1.09 -12.05
C ALA A 61 6.96 -0.14 -12.90
N ALA A 62 6.27 0.02 -14.04
CA ALA A 62 5.83 -1.10 -14.87
C ALA A 62 7.01 -2.00 -15.29
N GLY A 63 6.80 -3.33 -15.27
CA GLY A 63 7.85 -4.31 -15.54
C GLY A 63 8.84 -4.54 -14.38
N THR A 64 8.67 -3.84 -13.25
CA THR A 64 9.50 -4.03 -12.05
C THR A 64 8.71 -4.66 -10.89
N TRP A 65 9.41 -5.23 -9.90
CA TRP A 65 8.78 -5.79 -8.70
C TRP A 65 8.13 -4.71 -7.82
N GLN A 66 8.63 -3.47 -7.88
CA GLN A 66 8.12 -2.31 -7.15
C GLN A 66 6.67 -1.99 -7.53
N SER A 67 6.28 -2.27 -8.78
CA SER A 67 4.90 -2.08 -9.24
C SER A 67 3.87 -2.85 -8.41
N SER A 68 4.25 -4.02 -7.88
CA SER A 68 3.39 -4.80 -6.98
C SER A 68 3.15 -4.08 -5.65
N HIS A 69 4.10 -3.28 -5.15
CA HIS A 69 3.96 -2.50 -3.92
C HIS A 69 3.01 -1.31 -4.11
N PHE A 70 3.14 -0.59 -5.22
CA PHE A 70 2.22 0.52 -5.55
C PHE A 70 0.78 0.01 -5.69
N ARG A 71 0.55 -1.07 -6.45
CA ARG A 71 -0.77 -1.69 -6.59
C ARG A 71 -1.33 -2.20 -5.27
N TRP A 72 -0.50 -2.82 -4.44
CA TRP A 72 -0.90 -3.33 -3.13
C TRP A 72 -1.40 -2.22 -2.19
N ARG A 73 -0.70 -1.09 -2.13
CA ARG A 73 -1.10 0.04 -1.30
C ARG A 73 -2.39 0.68 -1.81
N ILE A 74 -2.48 0.96 -3.11
CA ILE A 74 -3.72 1.47 -3.74
C ILE A 74 -4.91 0.58 -3.37
N ARG A 75 -4.80 -0.74 -3.59
CA ARG A 75 -5.89 -1.67 -3.28
C ARG A 75 -6.24 -1.69 -1.79
N SER A 76 -5.24 -1.57 -0.91
CA SER A 76 -5.45 -1.54 0.54
C SER A 76 -6.20 -0.27 0.97
N VAL A 77 -5.87 0.89 0.40
CA VAL A 77 -6.57 2.16 0.66
C VAL A 77 -8.01 2.12 0.15
N LEU A 78 -8.22 1.60 -1.07
CA LEU A 78 -9.56 1.47 -1.64
C LEU A 78 -10.47 0.55 -0.80
N TRP A 79 -9.95 -0.62 -0.40
CA TRP A 79 -10.69 -1.52 0.48
C TRP A 79 -10.96 -0.92 1.86
N ALA A 80 -9.99 -0.24 2.46
CA ALA A 80 -10.21 0.46 3.72
C ALA A 80 -11.32 1.51 3.59
N ALA A 81 -11.27 2.34 2.54
CA ALA A 81 -12.29 3.36 2.28
C ALA A 81 -13.69 2.75 2.12
N VAL A 82 -13.82 1.68 1.31
CA VAL A 82 -15.09 0.97 1.13
C VAL A 82 -15.59 0.39 2.45
N LEU A 83 -14.72 -0.28 3.22
CA LEU A 83 -15.10 -0.89 4.50
C LEU A 83 -15.54 0.16 5.53
N TYR A 84 -14.87 1.31 5.61
CA TYR A 84 -15.29 2.40 6.49
C TYR A 84 -16.65 2.99 6.09
N ILE A 85 -16.89 3.18 4.79
CA ILE A 85 -18.18 3.67 4.28
C ILE A 85 -19.31 2.67 4.59
N VAL A 86 -19.10 1.39 4.29
CA VAL A 86 -20.10 0.33 4.49
C VAL A 86 -20.42 0.12 5.97
N THR A 87 -19.43 0.28 6.86
CA THR A 87 -19.61 0.11 8.31
C THR A 87 -19.99 1.40 9.03
N ALA A 88 -19.99 2.56 8.37
CA ALA A 88 -20.39 3.84 8.97
C ALA A 88 -21.79 3.81 9.61
N PRO A 89 -22.84 3.17 9.02
CA PRO A 89 -24.15 3.09 9.64
C PRO A 89 -24.18 2.38 11.01
N LEU A 90 -23.17 1.54 11.32
CA LEU A 90 -23.08 0.89 12.63
C LEU A 90 -22.98 1.91 13.76
N TRP A 91 -22.32 3.06 13.54
CA TRP A 91 -22.23 4.13 14.55
C TRP A 91 -23.59 4.78 14.84
N LEU A 92 -24.48 4.83 13.85
CA LEU A 92 -25.81 5.43 13.99
C LEU A 92 -26.78 4.50 14.74
N LEU A 93 -26.61 3.19 14.59
CA LEU A 93 -27.50 2.18 15.17
C LEU A 93 -26.97 1.64 16.51
N PHE A 94 -25.65 1.46 16.65
CA PHE A 94 -25.00 0.86 17.81
C PHE A 94 -23.53 1.31 18.00
N PHE A 95 -23.24 2.05 19.08
CA PHE A 95 -21.89 2.56 19.36
C PHE A 95 -20.81 1.45 19.46
N VAL A 96 -21.09 0.36 20.19
CA VAL A 96 -20.11 -0.72 20.42
C VAL A 96 -19.77 -1.50 19.14
N PRO A 97 -20.74 -1.97 18.33
CA PRO A 97 -20.47 -2.56 17.01
C PRO A 97 -19.71 -1.65 16.05
N GLY A 98 -20.03 -0.35 16.01
CA GLY A 98 -19.30 0.62 15.20
C GLY A 98 -17.83 0.71 15.60
N TRP A 99 -17.56 0.82 16.90
CA TRP A 99 -16.21 0.83 17.44
C TRP A 99 -15.42 -0.44 17.09
N ILE A 100 -16.00 -1.63 17.33
CA ILE A 100 -15.35 -2.92 17.03
C ILE A 100 -15.04 -3.03 15.52
N ALA A 101 -16.01 -2.74 14.66
CA ALA A 101 -15.84 -2.85 13.22
C ALA A 101 -14.71 -1.93 12.72
N TRP A 102 -14.72 -0.67 13.15
CA TRP A 102 -13.70 0.30 12.74
C TRP A 102 -12.32 -0.08 13.28
N SER A 103 -12.19 -0.52 14.53
CA SER A 103 -10.92 -1.02 15.08
C SER A 103 -10.36 -2.21 14.29
N LEU A 104 -11.21 -3.16 13.89
CA LEU A 104 -10.78 -4.30 13.08
C LEU A 104 -10.28 -3.88 11.69
N ILE A 105 -10.97 -2.93 11.04
CA ILE A 105 -10.54 -2.38 9.75
C ILE A 105 -9.20 -1.65 9.90
N SER A 106 -9.02 -0.84 10.94
CA SER A 106 -7.78 -0.12 11.22
C SER A 106 -6.60 -1.07 11.44
N LEU A 107 -6.79 -2.12 12.24
CA LEU A 107 -5.77 -3.14 12.50
C LEU A 107 -5.42 -3.94 11.24
N TRP A 108 -6.43 -4.31 10.44
CA TRP A 108 -6.23 -4.96 9.16
C TRP A 108 -5.41 -4.09 8.19
N PHE A 109 -5.75 -2.80 8.08
CA PHE A 109 -5.02 -1.86 7.24
C PHE A 109 -3.57 -1.69 7.71
N LEU A 110 -3.34 -1.49 9.01
CA LEU A 110 -2.00 -1.42 9.61
C LEU A 110 -1.17 -2.67 9.31
N TYR A 111 -1.74 -3.85 9.51
CA TYR A 111 -1.10 -5.13 9.17
C TYR A 111 -0.68 -5.17 7.69
N ARG A 112 -1.54 -4.74 6.77
CA ARG A 112 -1.26 -4.73 5.32
C ARG A 112 -0.09 -3.83 4.96
N ILE A 113 0.03 -2.67 5.63
CA ILE A 113 1.14 -1.73 5.43
C ILE A 113 2.45 -2.33 5.95
N ILE A 114 2.46 -2.86 7.19
CA ILE A 114 3.65 -3.50 7.78
C ILE A 114 4.11 -4.69 6.94
N LYS A 115 3.19 -5.54 6.48
CA LYS A 115 3.49 -6.66 5.58
C LYS A 115 4.19 -6.20 4.30
N GLY A 116 3.74 -5.08 3.74
CA GLY A 116 4.35 -4.47 2.55
C GLY A 116 5.76 -3.94 2.82
N MET A 117 5.95 -3.25 3.94
CA MET A 117 7.27 -2.74 4.38
C MET A 117 8.28 -3.87 4.59
N VAL A 118 7.87 -4.96 5.26
CA VAL A 118 8.73 -6.14 5.49
C VAL A 118 9.18 -6.76 4.17
N ARG A 119 8.29 -6.88 3.18
CA ARG A 119 8.67 -7.38 1.85
C ARG A 119 9.55 -6.41 1.07
N MET A 120 9.26 -5.10 1.17
CA MET A 120 10.07 -4.05 0.55
C MET A 120 11.52 -4.08 1.05
N ASN A 121 11.70 -4.23 2.37
CA ASN A 121 13.01 -4.37 3.01
C ASN A 121 13.80 -5.58 2.48
N ARG A 122 13.09 -6.67 2.17
CA ARG A 122 13.68 -7.89 1.60
C ARG A 122 13.83 -7.84 0.08
N ARG A 123 13.43 -6.73 -0.57
CA ARG A 123 13.40 -6.56 -2.03
C ARG A 123 12.60 -7.67 -2.74
N LEU A 124 11.48 -8.07 -2.15
CA LEU A 124 10.60 -9.12 -2.66
C LEU A 124 9.27 -8.53 -3.14
N PRO A 125 8.70 -9.00 -4.26
CA PRO A 125 7.37 -8.58 -4.71
C PRO A 125 6.27 -9.01 -3.72
N LEU A 126 5.17 -8.26 -3.70
CA LEU A 126 3.97 -8.60 -2.94
C LEU A 126 3.06 -9.59 -3.65
N GLU A 127 3.00 -9.49 -4.98
CA GLU A 127 2.20 -10.33 -5.86
C GLU A 127 3.10 -10.80 -7.01
N PRO A 128 3.04 -12.09 -7.42
CA PRO A 128 3.68 -12.55 -8.65
C PRO A 128 3.19 -11.71 -9.84
N ALA A 129 4.06 -11.46 -10.82
CA ALA A 129 3.76 -10.59 -11.97
C ALA A 129 2.47 -11.01 -12.72
N ASP A 130 2.14 -12.30 -12.67
CA ASP A 130 1.06 -12.94 -13.44
C ASP A 130 -0.32 -12.88 -12.75
N ALA A 131 -0.38 -12.49 -11.47
CA ALA A 131 -1.63 -12.42 -10.71
C ALA A 131 -2.47 -11.16 -11.01
N ALA A 132 -1.95 -10.23 -11.83
CA ALA A 132 -2.61 -8.97 -12.19
C ALA A 132 -3.34 -9.02 -13.54
N ALA A 133 -3.37 -10.19 -14.21
CA ALA A 133 -4.02 -10.41 -15.50
C ALA A 133 -5.44 -11.03 -15.40
N ILE A 134 -6.02 -11.08 -14.20
CA ILE A 134 -7.35 -11.64 -13.92
C ILE A 134 -8.23 -10.55 -13.32
#